data_AF-A0A956Q500-F1
#
_entry.id   AF-A0A956Q500-F1
#
_cell.length_a   1.000
_cell.length_b   1.000
_cell.length_c   1.000
_cell.angle_alpha   90.00
_cell.angle_beta   90.00
_cell.angle_gamma   90.00
#
_symmetry.space_group_name_H-M   'P 1'
#
loop_
_entity.id
_entity.type
_entity.pdbx_description
1 polymer ?
#
loop_
_entity_poly.entity_id
_entity_poly.type
_entity_poly.pdbx_seq_one_letter_code
_entity_poly.pdbx_strand_id
1 'polypeptide(L)'
;MRNIIMILVALGLGTKRHWHIFLAIIAGAVAGFYLPLDPANPSVGHEVLSVVGQLFIRMIAMLAVPLIMSSLLIGMSSLGDGRHVGKMGVRMITLFIGFMLISGVMAATITYFAQPGSNVSLDIAHLDIRGLTEEHPEVVSSAEDRTLTGLIMNLVPKNPFQALAQGNLVPIIVFTL
;
A
#
# COMPACT_ATOMS: atom_id res chain seq x y z
N MET A 1 -36.34 27.63 -2.61
CA MET A 1 -35.25 26.74 -3.08
C MET A 1 -33.89 27.08 -2.47
N ARG A 2 -33.51 28.36 -2.30
CA ARG A 2 -32.20 28.77 -1.73
C ARG A 2 -31.93 28.30 -0.28
N ASN A 3 -32.97 28.19 0.54
CA ASN A 3 -32.84 27.85 1.97
C ASN A 3 -32.56 26.35 2.23
N ILE A 4 -33.05 25.46 1.35
CA ILE A 4 -32.80 24.00 1.45
C ILE A 4 -31.34 23.69 1.12
N ILE A 5 -30.78 24.39 0.12
CA ILE A 5 -29.38 24.24 -0.28
C ILE A 5 -28.42 24.70 0.84
N MET A 6 -28.76 25.78 1.57
CA MET A 6 -27.96 26.23 2.72
C MET A 6 -27.99 25.29 3.91
N ILE A 7 -29.14 24.64 4.18
CA ILE A 7 -29.26 23.62 5.24
C ILE A 7 -28.44 22.37 4.89
N LEU A 8 -28.44 21.97 3.61
CA LEU A 8 -27.63 20.85 3.12
C LEU A 8 -26.11 21.13 3.26
N VAL A 9 -25.70 22.38 3.02
CA VAL A 9 -24.32 22.85 3.18
C VAL A 9 -23.90 22.91 4.66
N ALA A 10 -24.79 23.35 5.55
CA ALA A 10 -24.55 23.39 6.99
C ALA A 10 -24.46 21.99 7.63
N LEU A 11 -25.13 20.99 7.05
CA LEU A 11 -25.06 19.58 7.47
C LEU A 11 -23.78 18.87 6.98
N GLY A 12 -22.82 19.58 6.39
CA GLY A 12 -21.60 19.01 5.82
C GLY A 12 -21.80 18.32 4.45
N LEU A 13 -23.02 18.29 3.94
CA LEU A 13 -23.40 17.77 2.62
C LEU A 13 -23.40 18.88 1.54
N GLY A 14 -22.65 19.96 1.76
CA GLY A 14 -22.40 21.01 0.79
C GLY A 14 -21.28 20.64 -0.15
N THR A 15 -21.62 19.93 -1.23
CA THR A 15 -20.82 19.69 -2.47
C THR A 15 -19.33 20.05 -2.40
N LYS A 16 -18.57 19.28 -1.64
CA LYS A 16 -17.12 19.15 -1.81
C LYS A 16 -16.90 17.94 -2.71
N ARG A 17 -16.43 18.18 -3.94
CA ARG A 17 -16.29 17.19 -5.04
C ARG A 17 -15.55 15.89 -4.67
N HIS A 18 -14.89 15.84 -3.52
CA HIS A 18 -14.12 14.72 -2.97
C HIS A 18 -14.93 13.74 -2.09
N TRP A 19 -16.16 14.09 -1.65
CA TRP A 19 -16.97 13.21 -0.79
C TRP A 19 -17.31 11.86 -1.42
N HIS A 20 -17.39 11.82 -2.75
CA HIS A 20 -17.77 10.64 -3.52
C HIS A 20 -16.84 9.44 -3.27
N ILE A 21 -15.55 9.67 -2.91
CA ILE A 21 -14.59 8.58 -2.64
C ILE A 21 -14.96 7.85 -1.34
N PHE A 22 -15.20 8.60 -0.27
CA PHE A 22 -15.63 8.01 1.01
C PHE A 22 -16.95 7.26 0.87
N LEU A 23 -17.90 7.85 0.13
CA LEU A 23 -19.17 7.19 -0.15
C LEU A 23 -18.99 5.90 -0.96
N ALA A 24 -18.08 5.90 -1.95
CA ALA A 24 -17.77 4.72 -2.77
C ALA A 24 -17.09 3.61 -1.95
N ILE A 25 -16.20 3.95 -1.01
CA ILE A 25 -15.57 2.97 -0.11
C ILE A 25 -16.61 2.31 0.79
N ILE A 26 -17.49 3.11 1.41
CA ILE A 26 -18.56 2.58 2.28
C ILE A 26 -19.51 1.71 1.47
N ALA A 27 -19.96 2.20 0.30
CA ALA A 27 -20.83 1.43 -0.59
C ALA A 27 -20.17 0.13 -1.07
N GLY A 28 -18.88 0.16 -1.39
CA GLY A 28 -18.10 -1.02 -1.79
C GLY A 28 -17.96 -2.04 -0.66
N ALA A 29 -17.69 -1.61 0.57
CA ALA A 29 -17.61 -2.49 1.73
C ALA A 29 -18.97 -3.14 2.04
N VAL A 30 -20.06 -2.36 1.97
CA VAL A 30 -21.43 -2.84 2.17
C VAL A 30 -21.82 -3.83 1.07
N ALA A 31 -21.56 -3.50 -0.20
CA ALA A 31 -21.83 -4.40 -1.33
C ALA A 31 -21.02 -5.69 -1.23
N GLY A 32 -19.75 -5.61 -0.84
CA GLY A 32 -18.89 -6.78 -0.62
C GLY A 32 -19.36 -7.69 0.52
N PHE A 33 -19.98 -7.12 1.56
CA PHE A 33 -20.57 -7.91 2.65
C PHE A 33 -21.86 -8.64 2.24
N TYR A 34 -22.69 -8.02 1.39
CA TYR A 34 -23.97 -8.60 0.96
C TYR A 34 -23.87 -9.57 -0.23
N LEU A 35 -22.79 -9.54 -1.02
CA LEU A 35 -22.55 -10.56 -2.04
C LEU A 35 -21.95 -11.82 -1.39
N PRO A 36 -22.63 -12.98 -1.40
CA PRO A 36 -22.09 -14.21 -0.85
C PRO A 36 -20.82 -14.64 -1.61
N LEU A 37 -19.73 -14.82 -0.88
CA LEU A 37 -18.47 -15.37 -1.38
C LEU A 37 -18.60 -16.89 -1.46
N ASP A 38 -19.40 -17.39 -2.39
CA ASP A 38 -19.53 -18.83 -2.61
C ASP A 38 -18.56 -19.24 -3.74
N PRO A 39 -17.42 -19.91 -3.44
CA PRO A 39 -16.43 -20.27 -4.45
C PRO A 39 -16.95 -21.27 -5.50
N ALA A 40 -18.08 -21.92 -5.24
CA ALA A 40 -18.70 -22.88 -6.15
C ALA A 40 -19.63 -22.26 -7.21
N ASN A 41 -20.09 -21.01 -7.04
CA ASN A 41 -20.93 -20.32 -8.01
C ASN A 41 -20.61 -18.82 -8.01
N PRO A 42 -19.54 -18.39 -8.72
CA PRO A 42 -19.21 -16.99 -8.83
C PRO A 42 -20.38 -16.29 -9.52
N SER A 43 -21.14 -15.52 -8.74
CA SER A 43 -22.15 -14.63 -9.31
C SER A 43 -21.48 -13.72 -10.35
N VAL A 44 -22.16 -13.45 -11.47
CA VAL A 44 -21.66 -12.57 -12.54
C VAL A 44 -21.19 -11.21 -11.98
N GLY A 45 -21.77 -10.77 -10.86
CA GLY A 45 -21.35 -9.58 -10.13
C GLY A 45 -19.92 -9.64 -9.59
N HIS A 46 -19.44 -10.79 -9.11
CA HIS A 46 -18.09 -10.94 -8.55
C HIS A 46 -17.01 -10.81 -9.63
N GLU A 47 -17.19 -11.49 -10.76
CA GLU A 47 -16.20 -11.50 -11.85
C GLU A 47 -16.03 -10.10 -12.47
N VAL A 48 -17.15 -9.41 -12.71
CA VAL A 48 -17.13 -8.02 -13.21
C VAL A 48 -16.50 -7.07 -12.19
N LEU A 49 -16.85 -7.18 -10.90
CA LEU A 49 -16.31 -6.31 -9.87
C LEU A 49 -14.81 -6.55 -9.66
N SER A 50 -14.37 -7.82 -9.72
CA SER A 50 -12.96 -8.20 -9.67
C SER A 50 -12.18 -7.66 -10.86
N VAL A 51 -12.70 -7.79 -12.08
CA VAL A 51 -12.06 -7.24 -13.29
C VAL A 51 -11.93 -5.72 -13.20
N VAL A 52 -12.99 -5.02 -12.78
CA VAL A 52 -12.96 -3.55 -12.61
C VAL A 52 -11.97 -3.15 -11.51
N GLY A 53 -11.95 -3.86 -10.39
CA GLY A 53 -11.00 -3.63 -9.29
C GLY A 53 -9.55 -3.85 -9.73
N GLN A 54 -9.26 -4.98 -10.39
CA GLN A 54 -7.94 -5.27 -10.93
C GLN A 54 -7.50 -4.25 -11.98
N LEU A 55 -8.40 -3.83 -12.87
CA LEU A 55 -8.12 -2.79 -13.85
C LEU A 55 -7.77 -1.47 -13.18
N PHE A 56 -8.51 -1.09 -12.14
CA PHE A 56 -8.23 0.12 -11.35
C PHE A 56 -6.84 0.07 -10.70
N ILE A 57 -6.48 -1.05 -10.06
CA ILE A 57 -5.15 -1.23 -9.48
C ILE A 57 -4.06 -1.17 -10.55
N ARG A 58 -4.25 -1.81 -11.72
CA ARG A 58 -3.32 -1.74 -12.86
C ARG A 58 -3.14 -0.31 -13.37
N MET A 59 -4.22 0.47 -13.43
CA MET A 59 -4.16 1.88 -13.82
C MET A 59 -3.32 2.72 -12.84
N ILE A 60 -3.50 2.53 -11.53
CA ILE A 60 -2.68 3.23 -10.52
C ILE A 60 -1.21 2.78 -10.61
N ALA A 61 -0.97 1.47 -10.70
CA ALA A 61 0.38 0.91 -10.75
C ALA A 61 1.16 1.39 -11.99
N MET A 62 0.50 1.51 -13.15
CA MET A 62 1.09 2.03 -14.39
C MET A 62 1.59 3.48 -14.24
N LEU A 63 0.91 4.29 -13.43
CA LEU A 63 1.30 5.68 -13.18
C LEU A 63 2.41 5.81 -12.14
N ALA A 64 2.51 4.89 -11.20
CA ALA A 64 3.44 4.99 -10.07
C ALA A 64 4.90 5.09 -10.51
N VAL A 65 5.37 4.18 -11.36
CA VAL A 65 6.79 4.13 -11.78
C VAL A 65 7.23 5.40 -12.54
N PRO A 66 6.54 5.85 -13.61
CA PRO A 66 6.92 7.08 -14.30
C PRO A 66 6.84 8.32 -13.40
N LEU A 67 5.81 8.40 -12.56
CA LEU A 67 5.59 9.57 -11.71
C LEU A 67 6.67 9.70 -10.63
N ILE A 68 7.08 8.60 -10.01
CA ILE A 68 8.18 8.60 -9.04
C ILE A 68 9.48 9.07 -9.70
N MET A 69 9.83 8.50 -10.86
CA MET A 69 11.03 8.88 -11.62
C MET A 69 11.04 10.38 -11.96
N SER A 70 9.97 10.86 -12.60
CA SER A 70 9.87 12.27 -13.01
C SER A 70 9.86 13.22 -11.82
N SER A 71 9.12 12.89 -10.75
CA SER A 71 9.07 13.69 -9.53
C SER A 71 10.44 13.79 -8.87
N LEU A 72 11.21 12.70 -8.87
CA LEU A 72 12.51 12.65 -8.23
C LEU A 72 13.58 13.38 -9.05
N LEU A 73 13.58 13.25 -10.38
CA LEU A 73 14.45 14.02 -11.28
C LEU A 73 14.23 15.53 -11.11
N ILE A 74 12.97 15.98 -11.17
CA ILE A 74 12.62 17.40 -10.99
C ILE A 74 12.98 17.85 -9.57
N GLY A 75 12.66 17.04 -8.56
CA GLY A 75 12.96 17.34 -7.16
C GLY A 75 14.45 17.52 -6.90
N MET A 76 15.29 16.60 -7.40
CA MET A 76 16.75 16.66 -7.23
C MET A 76 17.37 17.82 -8.01
N SER A 77 16.89 18.09 -9.22
CA SER A 77 17.39 19.22 -10.02
C SER A 77 17.16 20.59 -9.35
N SER A 78 16.12 20.71 -8.51
CA SER A 78 15.81 21.96 -7.80
C SER A 78 16.67 22.20 -6.54
N LEU A 79 17.29 21.16 -5.98
CA LEU A 79 17.98 21.24 -4.70
C LEU A 79 19.44 21.73 -4.84
N GLY A 80 20.02 21.68 -6.04
CA GLY A 80 21.29 22.32 -6.43
C GLY A 80 22.58 21.76 -5.78
N ASP A 81 22.51 21.29 -4.53
CA ASP A 81 23.64 20.80 -3.75
C ASP A 81 23.36 19.41 -3.14
N GLY A 82 24.10 18.38 -3.59
CA GLY A 82 23.94 17.00 -3.09
C GLY A 82 24.19 16.84 -1.57
N ARG A 83 24.94 17.76 -0.95
CA ARG A 83 25.15 17.76 0.52
C ARG A 83 23.88 18.10 1.31
N HIS A 84 22.98 18.90 0.75
CA HIS A 84 21.70 19.22 1.38
C HIS A 84 20.74 18.02 1.31
N VAL A 85 20.76 17.30 0.18
CA VAL A 85 19.98 16.06 -0.02
C VAL A 85 20.36 14.99 1.00
N GLY A 86 21.66 14.72 1.19
CA GLY A 86 22.12 13.73 2.17
C GLY A 86 21.74 14.08 3.61
N LYS A 87 21.84 15.35 4.02
CA LYS A 87 21.43 15.80 5.37
C LYS A 87 19.92 15.67 5.56
N MET A 88 19.13 15.97 4.54
CA MET A 88 17.68 15.82 4.57
C MET A 88 17.28 14.34 4.64
N GLY A 89 17.94 13.48 3.87
CA GLY A 89 17.76 12.03 3.89
C GLY A 89 18.03 11.43 5.27
N VAL A 90 19.14 11.78 5.92
CA VAL A 90 19.43 11.29 7.29
C VAL A 90 18.37 11.75 8.29
N ARG A 91 17.93 13.02 8.22
CA ARG A 91 16.84 13.52 9.09
C ARG A 91 15.54 12.75 8.86
N MET A 92 15.20 12.47 7.61
CA MET A 92 14.03 11.68 7.24
C MET A 92 14.13 10.26 7.77
N ILE A 93 15.27 9.57 7.56
CA ILE A 93 15.47 8.20 8.06
C ILE A 93 15.32 8.15 9.57
N THR A 94 15.96 9.06 10.32
CA THR A 94 15.83 9.11 11.78
C THR A 94 14.39 9.36 12.21
N LEU A 95 13.68 10.26 11.54
CA LEU A 95 12.27 10.54 11.82
C LEU A 95 11.38 9.33 11.53
N PHE A 96 11.63 8.62 10.43
CA PHE A 96 10.84 7.46 10.00
C PHE A 96 11.05 6.25 10.91
N ILE A 97 12.32 5.98 11.29
CA ILE A 97 12.65 4.95 12.28
C ILE A 97 12.02 5.31 13.63
N GLY A 98 12.14 6.56 14.08
CA GLY A 98 11.51 7.02 15.31
C GLY A 98 9.98 6.83 15.30
N PHE A 99 9.33 7.23 14.22
CA PHE A 99 7.89 7.06 14.04
C PHE A 99 7.48 5.58 14.01
N MET A 100 8.23 4.73 13.31
CA MET A 100 7.98 3.28 13.28
C MET A 100 8.13 2.64 14.66
N LEU A 101 9.15 3.02 15.44
CA LEU A 101 9.33 2.51 16.79
C LEU A 101 8.17 2.92 17.71
N ILE A 102 7.77 4.19 17.67
CA ILE A 102 6.62 4.69 18.45
C ILE A 102 5.35 3.95 18.04
N SER A 103 5.10 3.81 16.73
CA SER A 103 3.96 3.07 16.20
C SER A 103 3.97 1.61 16.61
N GLY A 104 5.13 0.95 16.55
CA GLY A 104 5.31 -0.45 16.95
C GLY A 104 5.03 -0.67 18.44
N VAL A 105 5.53 0.21 19.32
CA VAL A 105 5.24 0.16 20.76
C VAL A 105 3.74 0.38 21.02
N MET A 106 3.12 1.34 20.33
CA MET A 106 1.69 1.61 20.44
C MET A 106 0.87 0.38 20.01
N ALA A 107 1.21 -0.21 18.86
CA ALA A 107 0.54 -1.40 18.34
C ALA A 107 0.72 -2.61 19.26
N ALA A 108 1.93 -2.86 19.76
CA ALA A 108 2.21 -3.94 20.70
C ALA A 108 1.43 -3.76 22.01
N THR A 109 1.36 -2.53 22.52
CA THR A 109 0.61 -2.21 23.74
C THR A 109 -0.89 -2.49 23.56
N ILE A 110 -1.48 -1.99 22.48
CA ILE A 110 -2.90 -2.23 22.16
C ILE A 110 -3.17 -3.73 21.99
N THR A 111 -2.30 -4.44 21.26
CA THR A 111 -2.45 -5.88 21.02
C THR A 111 -2.34 -6.68 22.32
N TYR A 112 -1.42 -6.30 23.21
CA TYR A 112 -1.25 -6.95 24.51
C TYR A 112 -2.50 -6.81 25.39
N PHE A 113 -3.17 -5.64 25.39
CA PHE A 113 -4.40 -5.43 26.16
C PHE A 113 -5.64 -5.99 25.49
N ALA A 114 -5.78 -5.82 24.18
CA ALA A 114 -6.96 -6.28 23.43
C ALA A 114 -6.98 -7.80 23.23
N GLN A 115 -5.82 -8.47 23.36
CA GLN A 115 -5.64 -9.91 23.17
C GLN A 115 -6.45 -10.48 21.99
N PRO A 116 -6.29 -9.92 20.77
CA PRO A 116 -7.02 -10.40 19.61
C PRO A 116 -6.56 -11.85 19.33
N GLY A 117 -7.44 -12.82 19.58
CA GLY A 117 -7.14 -14.25 19.38
C GLY A 117 -7.28 -15.15 20.60
N SER A 118 -7.57 -14.62 21.80
CA SER A 118 -7.77 -15.44 23.01
C SER A 118 -8.88 -16.51 22.90
N ASN A 119 -9.80 -16.34 21.95
CA ASN A 119 -10.92 -17.24 21.69
C ASN A 119 -10.77 -18.04 20.39
N VAL A 120 -9.62 -17.96 19.70
CA VAL A 120 -9.38 -18.66 18.44
C VAL A 120 -8.58 -19.93 18.73
N SER A 121 -9.25 -21.08 18.77
CA SER A 121 -8.59 -22.38 18.77
C SER A 121 -8.00 -22.65 17.38
N LEU A 122 -6.77 -22.18 17.14
CA LEU A 122 -6.02 -22.53 15.95
C LEU A 122 -5.53 -23.97 16.09
N ASP A 123 -6.25 -24.91 15.49
CA ASP A 123 -5.76 -26.28 15.32
C ASP A 123 -4.65 -26.27 14.26
N ILE A 124 -3.42 -26.16 14.74
CA ILE A 124 -2.21 -25.98 13.92
C ILE A 124 -1.93 -27.21 13.03
N ALA A 125 -2.61 -28.34 13.29
CA ALA A 125 -2.50 -29.56 12.48
C ALA A 125 -3.25 -29.50 11.14
N HIS A 126 -4.25 -28.61 11.00
CA HIS A 126 -5.08 -28.48 9.80
C HIS A 126 -4.94 -27.15 9.08
N LEU A 127 -3.99 -26.30 9.48
CA LEU A 127 -3.65 -25.10 8.74
C LEU A 127 -2.98 -25.51 7.43
N ASP A 128 -3.72 -25.41 6.33
CA ASP A 128 -3.19 -25.57 4.98
C ASP A 128 -2.31 -24.35 4.63
N ILE A 129 -1.09 -24.35 5.15
CA ILE A 129 -0.07 -23.31 4.87
C ILE A 129 0.32 -23.33 3.39
N ARG A 130 -0.02 -24.38 2.63
CA ARG A 130 0.29 -24.50 1.21
C ARG A 130 -0.52 -23.51 0.38
N GLY A 131 -1.80 -23.28 0.72
CA GLY A 131 -2.65 -22.29 0.05
C GLY A 131 -2.14 -20.84 0.19
N LEU A 132 -1.53 -20.51 1.32
CA LEU A 132 -0.95 -19.18 1.56
C LEU A 132 0.38 -18.94 0.83
N THR A 133 1.07 -20.01 0.47
CA THR A 133 2.37 -19.95 -0.21
C THR A 133 2.21 -19.75 -1.73
N GLU A 134 1.11 -20.27 -2.31
CA GLU A 134 0.85 -20.17 -3.75
C GLU A 134 0.20 -18.84 -4.17
N GLU A 135 -0.61 -18.20 -3.32
CA GLU A 135 -1.25 -16.91 -3.66
C GLU A 135 -0.32 -15.69 -3.55
N HIS A 136 0.78 -15.78 -2.79
CA HIS A 136 1.73 -14.67 -2.60
C HIS A 136 3.21 -15.12 -2.64
N PRO A 137 3.73 -15.55 -3.80
CA PRO A 137 5.13 -15.97 -3.94
C PRO A 137 6.14 -14.83 -3.68
N GLU A 138 5.73 -13.56 -3.76
CA GLU A 138 6.59 -12.40 -3.43
C GLU A 138 6.93 -12.28 -1.93
N VAL A 139 6.13 -12.89 -1.05
CA VAL A 139 6.36 -12.82 0.41
C VAL A 139 7.40 -13.86 0.85
N VAL A 140 7.69 -14.83 0.00
CA VAL A 140 8.77 -15.82 0.20
C VAL A 140 10.06 -15.25 -0.38
N SER A 141 10.57 -14.17 0.21
CA SER A 141 11.91 -13.69 -0.12
C SER A 141 12.94 -14.77 0.22
N SER A 142 13.93 -14.97 -0.68
CA SER A 142 14.96 -15.99 -0.48
C SER A 142 15.73 -15.70 0.81
N ALA A 143 16.26 -16.74 1.47
CA ALA A 143 17.02 -16.56 2.72
C ALA A 143 18.18 -15.54 2.57
N GLU A 144 18.74 -15.41 1.37
CA GLU A 144 19.76 -14.42 1.02
C GLU A 144 19.24 -12.98 1.00
N ASP A 145 18.01 -12.75 0.54
CA ASP A 145 17.36 -11.43 0.52
C ASP A 145 17.06 -10.90 1.93
N ARG A 146 17.03 -11.80 2.93
CA ARG A 146 16.82 -11.44 4.35
C ARG A 146 18.11 -11.02 5.05
N THR A 147 19.27 -11.22 4.43
CA THR A 147 20.54 -10.77 5.01
C THR A 147 20.76 -9.29 4.76
N LEU A 148 21.41 -8.59 5.70
CA LEU A 148 21.75 -7.17 5.54
C LEU A 148 22.56 -6.93 4.26
N THR A 149 23.45 -7.86 3.92
CA THR A 149 24.25 -7.81 2.69
C THR A 149 23.38 -7.97 1.45
N GLY A 150 22.43 -8.91 1.45
CA GLY A 150 21.47 -9.10 0.36
C GLY A 150 20.58 -7.87 0.16
N LEU A 151 20.09 -7.26 1.23
CA LEU A 151 19.31 -6.02 1.17
C LEU A 151 20.12 -4.87 0.56
N ILE A 152 21.38 -4.68 0.97
CA ILE A 152 22.25 -3.63 0.42
C ILE A 152 22.56 -3.89 -1.05
N MET A 153 22.83 -5.14 -1.43
CA MET A 153 23.07 -5.49 -2.83
C MET A 153 21.81 -5.29 -3.70
N ASN A 154 20.63 -5.55 -3.15
CA ASN A 154 19.36 -5.32 -3.83
C ASN A 154 18.98 -3.84 -3.94
N LEU A 155 19.61 -2.93 -3.18
CA LEU A 155 19.40 -1.48 -3.35
C LEU A 155 19.94 -0.96 -4.69
N VAL A 156 21.06 -1.52 -5.16
CA VAL A 156 21.71 -1.06 -6.40
C VAL A 156 21.36 -2.04 -7.52
N PRO A 157 20.54 -1.63 -8.51
CA PRO A 157 20.11 -2.54 -9.55
C PRO A 157 21.28 -2.87 -10.49
N LYS A 158 21.42 -4.14 -10.88
CA LYS A 158 22.35 -4.55 -11.95
C LYS A 158 21.99 -3.90 -13.30
N ASN A 159 20.69 -3.66 -13.53
CA ASN A 159 20.18 -2.98 -14.72
C ASN A 159 18.98 -2.08 -14.35
N PRO A 160 19.07 -0.74 -14.51
CA PRO A 160 18.01 0.18 -14.15
C PRO A 160 16.75 0.03 -15.02
N PHE A 161 16.89 -0.34 -16.31
CA PHE A 161 15.75 -0.58 -17.19
C PHE A 161 14.97 -1.83 -16.78
N GLN A 162 15.66 -2.85 -16.27
CA GLN A 162 15.02 -4.03 -15.71
C GLN A 162 14.24 -3.69 -14.44
N ALA A 163 14.82 -2.87 -13.56
CA ALA A 163 14.15 -2.41 -12.34
C ALA A 163 12.87 -1.61 -12.67
N LEU A 164 12.93 -0.74 -13.68
CA LEU A 164 11.77 0.00 -14.19
C LEU A 164 10.68 -0.92 -14.76
N ALA A 165 11.07 -1.96 -15.51
CA ALA A 165 10.12 -2.91 -16.10
C ALA A 165 9.46 -3.82 -15.06
N GLN A 166 10.19 -4.20 -14.01
CA GLN A 166 9.68 -5.02 -12.91
C GLN A 166 8.96 -4.20 -11.82
N GLY A 167 9.01 -2.87 -11.90
CA GLY A 167 8.39 -1.99 -10.91
C GLY A 167 9.07 -2.00 -9.54
N ASN A 168 10.36 -2.37 -9.47
CA ASN A 168 11.07 -2.39 -8.20
C ASN A 168 11.42 -0.95 -7.75
N LEU A 169 10.59 -0.38 -6.89
CA LEU A 169 10.63 1.05 -6.54
C LEU A 169 11.93 1.49 -5.87
N VAL A 170 12.50 0.66 -4.98
CA VAL A 170 13.68 1.07 -4.20
C VAL A 170 14.92 1.25 -5.10
N PRO A 171 15.30 0.29 -5.96
CA PRO A 171 16.38 0.48 -6.93
C PRO A 171 16.13 1.61 -7.92
N ILE A 172 14.87 1.84 -8.33
CA ILE A 172 14.48 2.95 -9.20
C ILE A 172 14.81 4.28 -8.52
N ILE A 173 14.44 4.44 -7.25
CA ILE A 173 14.77 5.64 -6.46
C ILE A 173 16.29 5.81 -6.34
N VAL A 174 17.03 4.75 -6.01
CA VAL A 174 18.49 4.80 -5.84
C VAL A 174 19.21 5.15 -7.14
N PHE A 175 18.74 4.67 -8.30
CA PHE A 175 19.31 5.01 -9.60
C PHE A 175 19.09 6.48 -10.01
N THR A 176 18.03 7.10 -9.49
CA THR A 176 17.60 8.45 -9.90
C THR A 176 18.20 9.57 -9.06
N LEU A 177 18.56 9.25 -7.80
CA LEU A 177 19.28 10.14 -6.88
C LEU A 177 20.75 10.30 -7.28
#